data_AF-A0A401I8V4-F1
#
_entry.id   AF-A0A401I8V4-F1
#
_cell.length_a   1.000
_cell.length_b   1.000
_cell.length_c   1.000
_cell.angle_alpha   90.00
_cell.angle_beta   90.00
_cell.angle_gamma   90.00
#
_symmetry.space_group_name_H-M   'P 1'
#
loop_
_entity.id
_entity.type
_entity.pdbx_description
1 polymer ?
#
loop_
_entity_poly.entity_id
_entity_poly.type
_entity_poly.pdbx_seq_one_letter_code
_entity_poly.pdbx_strand_id
1 'polypeptide(L)'
;MNKDVKPDWYKHLADGPHRDKTFTADKMTRIERKLNGRQQKEKRRSWLSIAAISATAIVLLIGVTLNLDRLTGVNGPTPGEEIGGPNISDPSVSPPGTEDPPAPEDPPVDDPETPIEPLDEETVVVLDSIEQEMLGEALPFSLDAVEQASIRLADGQVMDVPEDTLGNLLEFLGQVFLTESRLSEEQAGSAPARDTMLRLRVGDTLYAIPYASHANVMDLGAALVYADGHTARTLYTLLEPDSAIGRFVQAYNAVLRDEEAEVEDRSLSYEPERLHIDGKSYNGWFEALAEKSPDVDLPYFTQTQRASSVRSYEQGAIISWDLLVAFTTDAYQTADGVRVGMTKDEVLEALGQPHAQTALRWKYDLDLWDDLDLYFEGDTVKYMVLTTSD
;
A
#
# COMPACT_ATOMS: atom_id res chain seq x y z
N MET A 1 -9.39 57.50 -22.74
CA MET A 1 -9.50 56.03 -22.91
C MET A 1 -8.12 55.45 -22.66
N ASN A 2 -7.87 55.02 -21.42
CA ASN A 2 -6.63 54.33 -21.07
C ASN A 2 -6.71 52.90 -21.63
N LYS A 3 -5.66 52.47 -22.31
CA LYS A 3 -5.51 51.09 -22.77
C LYS A 3 -5.13 50.25 -21.56
N ASP A 4 -5.97 49.28 -21.19
CA ASP A 4 -5.67 48.33 -20.14
C ASP A 4 -4.41 47.54 -20.52
N VAL A 5 -3.34 47.78 -19.75
CA VAL A 5 -2.09 47.03 -19.85
C VAL A 5 -2.36 45.68 -19.19
N LYS A 6 -2.46 44.63 -20.01
CA LYS A 6 -2.60 43.27 -19.49
C LYS A 6 -1.34 42.89 -18.71
N PRO A 7 -1.48 42.33 -17.49
CA PRO A 7 -0.32 41.95 -16.68
C PRO A 7 0.49 40.83 -17.35
N ASP A 8 1.78 40.72 -17.02
CA ASP A 8 2.70 39.77 -17.69
C ASP A 8 2.33 38.29 -17.50
N TRP A 9 1.62 37.93 -16.42
CA TRP A 9 1.09 36.57 -16.23
C TRP A 9 0.13 36.14 -17.35
N TYR A 10 -0.53 37.09 -18.03
CA TYR A 10 -1.44 36.81 -19.14
C TYR A 10 -0.71 36.25 -20.37
N LYS A 11 0.58 36.55 -20.54
CA LYS A 11 1.40 35.95 -21.61
C LYS A 11 1.70 34.48 -21.33
N HIS A 12 1.93 34.13 -20.07
CA HIS A 12 2.24 32.75 -19.67
C HIS A 12 1.04 31.80 -19.84
N LEU A 13 -0.20 32.28 -19.69
CA LEU A 13 -1.41 31.50 -19.97
C LEU A 13 -1.72 31.36 -21.48
N ALA A 14 -1.27 32.31 -22.30
CA ALA A 14 -1.49 32.23 -23.75
C ALA A 14 -0.67 31.11 -24.42
N ASP A 15 0.43 30.69 -23.79
CA ASP A 15 1.35 29.66 -24.28
C ASP A 15 1.28 28.35 -23.48
N GLY A 16 0.21 28.14 -22.70
CA GLY A 16 0.05 26.97 -21.84
C GLY A 16 -0.10 25.61 -22.56
N PRO A 17 0.00 24.49 -21.82
CA PRO A 17 0.06 23.10 -22.31
C PRO A 17 -1.18 22.64 -23.11
N HIS A 18 -2.24 23.44 -23.15
CA HIS A 18 -3.47 23.19 -23.91
C HIS A 18 -3.27 23.19 -25.44
N ARG A 19 -2.10 23.63 -25.93
CA ARG A 19 -1.74 23.59 -27.35
C ARG A 19 -1.28 22.21 -27.81
N ASP A 20 -0.67 21.43 -26.93
CA ASP A 20 -0.27 20.07 -27.25
C ASP A 20 -1.49 19.16 -27.09
N LYS A 21 -2.03 18.69 -28.22
CA LYS A 21 -3.07 17.66 -28.22
C LYS A 21 -2.48 16.38 -27.64
N THR A 22 -2.62 16.19 -26.34
CA THR A 22 -2.19 14.99 -25.61
C THR A 22 -2.93 13.73 -26.09
N PHE A 23 -4.06 13.90 -26.78
CA PHE A 23 -4.80 12.90 -27.54
C PHE A 23 -4.49 12.99 -29.04
N THR A 24 -3.48 12.25 -29.48
CA THR A 24 -3.14 12.09 -30.91
C THR A 24 -4.02 11.02 -31.56
N ALA A 25 -4.12 11.06 -32.90
CA ALA A 25 -4.80 10.01 -33.66
C ALA A 25 -4.21 8.62 -33.37
N ASP A 26 -2.89 8.53 -33.21
CA ASP A 26 -2.21 7.27 -32.87
C ASP A 26 -2.63 6.73 -31.50
N LYS A 27 -2.80 7.61 -30.49
CA LYS A 27 -3.31 7.20 -29.17
C LYS A 27 -4.76 6.71 -29.27
N MET A 28 -5.60 7.36 -30.06
CA MET A 28 -6.97 6.89 -30.32
C MET A 28 -6.98 5.52 -31.01
N THR A 29 -6.18 5.32 -32.05
CA THR A 29 -6.08 4.03 -32.75
C THR A 29 -5.51 2.94 -31.84
N ARG A 30 -4.60 3.25 -30.91
CA ARG A 30 -4.09 2.32 -29.90
C ARG A 30 -5.17 1.90 -28.91
N ILE A 31 -6.00 2.85 -28.46
CA ILE A 31 -7.16 2.58 -27.58
C ILE A 31 -8.20 1.73 -28.30
N GLU A 32 -8.56 2.06 -29.55
CA GLU A 32 -9.48 1.27 -30.37
C GLU A 32 -8.97 -0.16 -30.59
N ARG A 33 -7.66 -0.35 -30.79
CA ARG A 33 -7.07 -1.68 -30.91
C ARG A 33 -7.12 -2.47 -29.60
N LYS A 34 -6.89 -1.83 -28.44
CA LYS A 34 -7.03 -2.45 -27.11
C LYS A 34 -8.48 -2.87 -26.83
N LEU A 35 -9.46 -2.02 -27.17
CA LEU A 35 -10.89 -2.31 -27.00
C LEU A 35 -11.35 -3.45 -27.91
N ASN A 36 -10.97 -3.43 -29.19
CA ASN A 36 -11.32 -4.48 -30.15
C ASN A 36 -10.63 -5.82 -29.83
N GLY A 37 -9.39 -5.78 -29.30
CA GLY A 37 -8.67 -6.98 -28.86
C GLY A 37 -9.30 -7.65 -27.63
N ARG A 38 -9.82 -6.86 -26.68
CA ARG A 38 -10.59 -7.38 -25.53
C ARG A 38 -11.93 -7.98 -25.96
N GLN A 39 -12.67 -7.32 -26.85
CA GLN A 39 -13.94 -7.86 -27.38
C GLN A 39 -13.77 -9.16 -28.18
N GLN A 40 -12.64 -9.36 -28.87
CA GLN A 40 -12.35 -10.64 -29.54
C GLN A 40 -11.98 -11.76 -28.57
N LYS A 41 -11.31 -11.45 -27.44
CA LYS A 41 -11.01 -12.44 -26.39
C LYS A 41 -12.28 -12.83 -25.61
N GLU A 42 -13.18 -11.90 -25.34
CA GLU A 42 -14.47 -12.17 -24.69
C GLU A 42 -15.42 -13.00 -25.58
N LYS A 43 -15.42 -12.78 -26.89
CA LYS A 43 -16.20 -13.59 -27.85
C LYS A 43 -15.81 -15.07 -27.92
N ARG A 44 -14.61 -15.46 -27.44
CA ARG A 44 -14.21 -16.88 -27.37
C ARG A 44 -14.57 -17.57 -26.06
N ARG A 45 -14.89 -16.82 -24.99
CA ARG A 45 -15.28 -17.37 -23.68
C ARG A 45 -16.77 -17.25 -23.36
N SER A 46 -17.52 -16.40 -24.07
CA SER A 46 -18.95 -16.16 -23.84
C SER A 46 -19.84 -16.87 -24.88
N TRP A 47 -19.99 -18.19 -24.76
CA TRP A 47 -21.13 -18.87 -25.38
C TRP A 47 -21.91 -19.71 -24.39
N LEU A 48 -22.21 -19.14 -23.21
CA LEU A 48 -23.34 -19.51 -22.36
C LEU A 48 -23.64 -18.33 -21.39
N SER A 49 -24.75 -17.61 -21.67
CA SER A 49 -25.66 -16.90 -20.72
C SER A 49 -25.05 -15.86 -19.74
N ILE A 50 -25.48 -14.59 -19.60
CA ILE A 50 -26.81 -13.94 -19.67
C ILE A 50 -26.60 -12.42 -19.88
N ALA A 51 -27.64 -11.79 -20.42
CA ALA A 51 -27.74 -10.36 -20.73
C ALA A 51 -28.04 -9.45 -19.52
N ALA A 52 -27.73 -8.16 -19.73
CA ALA A 52 -28.39 -6.94 -19.22
C ALA A 52 -27.57 -6.07 -18.23
N ILE A 53 -27.84 -4.75 -18.33
CA ILE A 53 -27.31 -3.58 -17.59
C ILE A 53 -26.14 -2.88 -18.32
N SER A 54 -26.38 -2.05 -19.35
CA SER A 54 -26.98 -0.70 -19.39
C SER A 54 -26.03 0.46 -19.05
N ALA A 55 -25.35 0.97 -20.08
CA ALA A 55 -25.34 2.37 -20.58
C ALA A 55 -25.35 3.61 -19.66
N THR A 56 -25.07 3.54 -18.35
CA THR A 56 -25.05 4.73 -17.46
C THR A 56 -23.66 5.24 -17.09
N ALA A 57 -22.59 4.48 -17.37
CA ALA A 57 -21.23 4.78 -16.88
C ALA A 57 -20.45 5.82 -17.71
N ILE A 58 -20.93 6.26 -18.88
CA ILE A 58 -20.14 7.10 -19.80
C ILE A 58 -20.35 8.61 -19.56
N VAL A 59 -21.35 9.03 -18.78
CA VAL A 59 -21.59 10.47 -18.49
C VAL A 59 -20.87 10.96 -17.22
N LEU A 60 -20.46 10.07 -16.31
CA LEU A 60 -19.72 10.45 -15.09
C LEU A 60 -18.21 10.68 -15.31
N LEU A 61 -17.61 10.07 -16.34
CA LEU A 61 -16.17 10.19 -16.60
C LEU A 61 -15.73 11.54 -17.22
N ILE A 62 -16.67 12.40 -17.63
CA ILE A 62 -16.35 13.73 -18.20
C ILE A 62 -16.46 14.85 -17.13
N GLY A 63 -17.10 14.59 -15.99
CA GLY A 63 -17.24 15.57 -14.91
C GLY A 63 -16.02 15.71 -13.99
N VAL A 64 -15.11 14.71 -13.98
CA VAL A 64 -14.02 14.61 -12.99
C VAL A 64 -12.75 15.39 -13.40
N THR A 65 -12.60 15.79 -14.66
CA THR A 65 -11.35 16.43 -15.13
C THR A 65 -11.22 17.92 -14.81
N LEU A 66 -12.17 18.54 -14.11
CA LEU A 66 -12.18 20.00 -13.88
C LEU A 66 -11.90 20.46 -12.43
N ASN A 67 -11.61 19.56 -11.49
CA ASN A 67 -11.27 19.95 -10.10
C ASN A 67 -9.94 19.41 -9.57
N LEU A 68 -9.13 18.71 -10.37
CA LEU A 68 -7.87 18.11 -9.92
C LEU A 68 -6.66 19.06 -9.82
N ASP A 69 -6.80 20.35 -10.16
CA ASP A 69 -5.69 21.33 -10.05
C ASP A 69 -5.48 21.89 -8.62
N ARG A 70 -6.09 21.29 -7.59
CA ARG A 70 -6.00 21.76 -6.19
C ARG A 70 -5.38 20.80 -5.18
N LEU A 71 -4.95 19.59 -5.56
CA LEU A 71 -4.37 18.61 -4.63
C LEU A 71 -2.92 18.20 -4.90
N THR A 72 -2.22 18.86 -5.82
CA THR A 72 -0.76 18.71 -5.99
C THR A 72 -0.01 19.57 -4.98
N GLY A 73 0.01 19.14 -3.71
CA GLY A 73 0.64 19.93 -2.65
C GLY A 73 1.17 19.19 -1.44
N VAL A 74 1.09 17.86 -1.37
CA VAL A 74 1.68 17.08 -0.27
C VAL A 74 2.57 15.99 -0.87
N ASN A 75 3.78 16.39 -1.26
CA ASN A 75 4.88 15.43 -1.36
C ASN A 75 5.24 15.08 0.08
N GLY A 76 5.12 13.81 0.45
CA GLY A 76 5.67 13.31 1.71
C GLY A 76 7.17 13.64 1.80
N PRO A 77 7.73 13.73 3.02
CA PRO A 77 9.13 14.08 3.19
C PRO A 77 10.02 13.05 2.49
N THR A 78 10.84 13.53 1.56
CA THR A 78 12.01 12.80 1.07
C THR A 78 12.94 12.58 2.26
N PRO A 79 13.44 11.36 2.53
CA PRO A 79 14.36 11.14 3.64
C PRO A 79 15.76 11.62 3.25
N GLY A 80 16.31 12.58 4.01
CA GLY A 80 17.74 12.86 4.04
C GLY A 80 18.15 14.31 3.74
N GLU A 81 18.16 15.17 4.76
CA GLU A 81 19.11 16.28 4.81
C GLU A 81 19.41 16.64 6.29
N GLU A 82 20.55 16.18 6.79
CA GLU A 82 21.09 16.55 8.10
C GLU A 82 21.38 18.06 8.14
N ILE A 83 20.60 18.81 8.91
CA ILE A 83 20.90 20.20 9.24
C ILE A 83 21.96 20.21 10.35
N GLY A 84 23.20 20.49 9.96
CA GLY A 84 24.31 20.78 10.86
C GLY A 84 24.01 21.99 11.76
N GLY A 85 23.85 21.72 13.05
CA GLY A 85 23.71 22.75 14.09
C GLY A 85 25.05 23.41 14.46
N PRO A 86 25.04 24.69 14.85
CA PRO A 86 26.26 25.45 15.10
C PRO A 86 26.93 25.09 16.44
N ASN A 87 28.25 24.99 16.33
CA ASN A 87 29.23 24.80 17.37
C ASN A 87 29.14 25.91 18.45
N ILE A 88 28.72 25.56 19.67
CA ILE A 88 28.84 26.42 20.86
C ILE A 88 29.84 25.75 21.80
N SER A 89 31.04 26.33 21.86
CA SER A 89 32.03 26.01 22.88
C SER A 89 31.73 26.84 24.13
N ASP A 90 31.56 26.18 25.28
CA ASP A 90 31.67 26.82 26.59
C ASP A 90 32.50 25.90 27.52
N PRO A 91 33.48 26.43 28.29
CA PRO A 91 34.38 25.62 29.09
C PRO A 91 33.79 25.38 30.48
N SER A 92 33.34 24.15 30.75
CA SER A 92 32.91 23.75 32.09
C SER A 92 34.04 23.03 32.85
N VAL A 93 34.26 23.53 34.06
CA VAL A 93 35.29 23.16 35.03
C VAL A 93 34.99 21.79 35.64
N SER A 94 35.95 20.87 35.60
CA SER A 94 35.85 19.55 36.24
C SER A 94 36.05 19.62 37.77
N PRO A 95 35.20 18.98 38.59
CA PRO A 95 35.53 18.59 39.95
C PRO A 95 36.23 17.21 39.96
N PRO A 96 37.07 16.90 40.97
CA PRO A 96 37.85 15.67 41.00
C PRO A 96 37.06 14.51 41.65
N GLY A 97 37.12 13.35 41.00
CA GLY A 97 37.10 12.05 41.66
C GLY A 97 35.73 11.40 41.85
N THR A 98 35.24 10.75 40.80
CA THR A 98 34.35 9.59 40.92
C THR A 98 34.85 8.55 39.92
N GLU A 99 35.14 7.34 40.39
CA GLU A 99 35.55 6.21 39.53
C GLU A 99 34.39 5.87 38.58
N ASP A 100 34.65 5.95 37.27
CA ASP A 100 33.66 5.62 36.24
C ASP A 100 33.31 4.12 36.30
N PRO A 101 32.02 3.75 36.25
CA PRO A 101 31.59 2.39 35.97
C PRO A 101 32.15 1.93 34.62
N PRO A 102 32.47 0.64 34.44
CA PRO A 102 32.90 0.12 33.14
C PRO A 102 31.87 0.50 32.07
N ALA A 103 32.37 1.07 30.97
CA ALA A 103 31.56 1.43 29.82
C ALA A 103 30.72 0.22 29.40
N PRO A 104 29.41 0.39 29.09
CA PRO A 104 28.61 -0.69 28.55
C PRO A 104 29.29 -1.21 27.28
N GLU A 105 29.50 -2.52 27.21
CA GLU A 105 29.97 -3.17 26.00
C GLU A 105 28.97 -2.83 24.90
N ASP A 106 29.45 -2.24 23.81
CA ASP A 106 28.63 -1.97 22.63
C ASP A 106 27.94 -3.28 22.22
N PRO A 107 26.62 -3.25 21.94
CA PRO A 107 25.93 -4.44 21.46
C PRO A 107 26.64 -4.96 20.21
N PRO A 108 26.70 -6.29 20.01
CA PRO A 108 27.33 -6.86 18.83
C PRO A 108 26.72 -6.21 17.59
N VAL A 109 27.57 -5.63 16.76
CA VAL A 109 27.20 -5.15 15.43
C VAL A 109 26.79 -6.40 14.65
N ASP A 110 25.50 -6.55 14.37
CA ASP A 110 25.00 -7.60 13.49
C ASP A 110 25.76 -7.49 12.16
N ASP A 111 26.50 -8.55 11.82
CA ASP A 111 27.20 -8.65 10.54
C ASP A 111 26.17 -8.45 9.42
N PRO A 112 26.50 -7.70 8.36
CA PRO A 112 25.56 -7.49 7.25
C PRO A 112 25.14 -8.85 6.71
N GLU A 113 23.84 -9.15 6.79
CA GLU A 113 23.28 -10.40 6.33
C GLU A 113 23.72 -10.65 4.89
N THR A 114 24.51 -11.71 4.69
CA THR A 114 25.00 -12.09 3.36
C THR A 114 23.81 -12.35 2.43
N PRO A 115 23.80 -11.78 1.21
CA PRO A 115 22.74 -12.02 0.24
C PRO A 115 22.53 -13.51 0.01
N ILE A 116 21.27 -13.93 -0.10
CA ILE A 116 20.96 -15.33 -0.38
C ILE A 116 21.46 -15.71 -1.77
N GLU A 117 22.26 -16.77 -1.82
CA GLU A 117 22.66 -17.37 -3.10
C GLU A 117 21.53 -18.24 -3.67
N PRO A 118 21.32 -18.22 -5.00
CA PRO A 118 20.38 -19.12 -5.65
C PRO A 118 20.86 -20.57 -5.56
N LEU A 119 19.93 -21.50 -5.43
CA LEU A 119 20.23 -22.94 -5.48
C LEU A 119 20.41 -23.41 -6.93
N ASP A 120 21.12 -24.53 -7.14
CA ASP A 120 21.35 -25.11 -8.48
C ASP A 120 20.06 -25.41 -9.26
N GLU A 121 18.95 -25.65 -8.54
CA GLU A 121 17.62 -25.91 -9.10
C GLU A 121 16.82 -24.65 -9.42
N GLU A 122 17.29 -23.47 -9.01
CA GLU A 122 16.62 -22.19 -9.17
C GLU A 122 17.15 -21.43 -10.40
N THR A 123 16.24 -21.02 -11.27
CA THR A 123 16.52 -20.10 -12.37
C THR A 123 16.23 -18.68 -11.92
N VAL A 124 17.26 -17.92 -11.59
CA VAL A 124 17.11 -16.51 -11.20
C VAL A 124 16.49 -15.71 -12.34
N VAL A 125 15.44 -14.96 -12.03
CA VAL A 125 14.82 -14.03 -12.96
C VAL A 125 15.72 -12.81 -13.12
N VAL A 126 16.24 -12.63 -14.33
CA VAL A 126 17.03 -11.48 -14.73
C VAL A 126 16.37 -10.89 -15.97
N LEU A 127 15.92 -9.64 -15.87
CA LEU A 127 15.37 -8.90 -17.00
C LEU A 127 16.49 -8.25 -17.80
N ASP A 128 16.36 -8.24 -19.12
CA ASP A 128 17.29 -7.52 -20.00
C ASP A 128 17.09 -6.00 -19.94
N SER A 129 15.87 -5.56 -19.61
CA SER A 129 15.47 -4.15 -19.53
C SER A 129 14.26 -3.98 -18.61
N ILE A 130 14.01 -2.74 -18.19
CA ILE A 130 12.76 -2.32 -17.53
C ILE A 130 11.88 -1.44 -18.45
N GLU A 131 12.10 -1.50 -19.76
CA GLU A 131 11.33 -0.71 -20.73
C GLU A 131 9.93 -1.28 -20.97
N GLN A 132 9.68 -2.54 -20.60
CA GLN A 132 8.32 -3.07 -20.53
C GLN A 132 7.52 -2.30 -19.46
N GLU A 133 6.25 -2.04 -19.74
CA GLU A 133 5.40 -1.26 -18.83
C GLU A 133 5.14 -2.03 -17.52
N MET A 134 4.89 -3.34 -17.61
CA MET A 134 4.49 -4.18 -16.48
C MET A 134 5.38 -5.42 -16.34
N LEU A 135 5.62 -5.87 -15.10
CA LEU A 135 6.44 -7.05 -14.80
C LEU A 135 5.92 -8.31 -15.50
N GLY A 136 4.60 -8.52 -15.51
CA GLY A 136 3.99 -9.68 -16.18
C GLY A 136 4.27 -9.78 -17.68
N GLU A 137 4.63 -8.68 -18.34
CA GLU A 137 5.02 -8.65 -19.75
C GLU A 137 6.53 -8.86 -19.97
N ALA A 138 7.33 -8.63 -18.93
CA ALA A 138 8.79 -8.74 -18.97
C ALA A 138 9.30 -10.13 -18.58
N LEU A 139 8.52 -10.89 -17.79
CA LEU A 139 8.91 -12.21 -17.32
C LEU A 139 9.14 -13.21 -18.48
N PRO A 140 10.10 -14.14 -18.35
CA PRO A 140 10.37 -15.15 -19.37
C PRO A 140 9.31 -16.26 -19.44
N PHE A 141 8.22 -16.14 -18.68
CA PHE A 141 7.10 -17.06 -18.60
C PHE A 141 5.80 -16.28 -18.37
N SER A 142 4.66 -16.94 -18.62
CA SER A 142 3.34 -16.41 -18.30
C SER A 142 3.01 -16.64 -16.83
N LEU A 143 2.52 -15.63 -16.12
CA LEU A 143 2.06 -15.79 -14.74
C LEU A 143 0.90 -16.79 -14.63
N ASP A 144 0.04 -16.88 -15.66
CA ASP A 144 -1.01 -17.92 -15.76
C ASP A 144 -0.47 -19.37 -15.80
N ALA A 145 0.82 -19.55 -16.06
CA ALA A 145 1.48 -20.87 -16.09
C ALA A 145 2.16 -21.23 -14.76
N VAL A 146 2.10 -20.35 -13.75
CA VAL A 146 2.64 -20.62 -12.43
C VAL A 146 1.69 -21.56 -11.68
N GLU A 147 2.21 -22.70 -11.25
CA GLU A 147 1.45 -23.75 -10.56
C GLU A 147 1.57 -23.65 -9.04
N GLN A 148 2.69 -23.12 -8.55
CA GLN A 148 3.00 -22.97 -7.13
C GLN A 148 3.91 -21.77 -6.93
N ALA A 149 3.73 -21.07 -5.81
CA ALA A 149 4.68 -20.09 -5.30
C ALA A 149 5.15 -20.46 -3.90
N SER A 150 6.39 -20.11 -3.56
CA SER A 150 6.95 -20.28 -2.21
C SER A 150 7.99 -19.20 -1.93
N ILE A 151 8.31 -18.98 -0.67
CA ILE A 151 9.37 -18.10 -0.21
C ILE A 151 10.48 -18.96 0.39
N ARG A 152 11.74 -18.68 0.05
CA ARG A 152 12.90 -19.27 0.71
C ARG A 152 13.66 -18.22 1.50
N LEU A 153 13.96 -18.53 2.75
CA LEU A 153 14.70 -17.69 3.70
C LEU A 153 16.22 -17.96 3.63
N ALA A 154 16.98 -17.09 4.29
CA ALA A 154 18.44 -17.18 4.35
C ALA A 154 18.94 -18.45 5.07
N ASP A 155 18.18 -18.93 6.05
CA ASP A 155 18.45 -20.20 6.75
C ASP A 155 18.08 -21.45 5.94
N GLY A 156 17.53 -21.27 4.73
CA GLY A 156 17.08 -22.34 3.84
C GLY A 156 15.66 -22.82 4.09
N GLN A 157 14.95 -22.28 5.09
CA GLN A 157 13.54 -22.57 5.31
C GLN A 157 12.72 -22.18 4.08
N VAL A 158 11.74 -23.01 3.76
CA VAL A 158 10.80 -22.83 2.65
C VAL A 158 9.39 -22.73 3.20
N MET A 159 8.66 -21.72 2.74
CA MET A 159 7.25 -21.51 3.08
C MET A 159 6.44 -21.46 1.80
N ASP A 160 5.41 -22.29 1.70
CA ASP A 160 4.50 -22.24 0.56
C ASP A 160 3.54 -21.05 0.66
N VAL A 161 3.29 -20.41 -0.48
CA VAL A 161 2.21 -19.43 -0.60
C VAL A 161 0.88 -20.20 -0.64
N PRO A 162 -0.07 -19.92 0.26
CA PRO A 162 -1.38 -20.59 0.28
C PRO A 162 -2.11 -20.49 -1.07
N GLU A 163 -2.75 -21.57 -1.50
CA GLU A 163 -3.45 -21.65 -2.80
C GLU A 163 -4.55 -20.58 -2.95
N ASP A 164 -5.22 -20.23 -1.85
CA ASP A 164 -6.26 -19.19 -1.78
C ASP A 164 -5.69 -17.76 -1.93
N THR A 165 -4.37 -17.59 -1.81
CA THR A 165 -3.68 -16.30 -2.00
C THR A 165 -2.86 -16.23 -3.29
N LEU A 166 -2.53 -17.39 -3.87
CA LEU A 166 -1.67 -17.49 -5.05
C LEU A 166 -2.20 -16.68 -6.23
N GLY A 167 -3.50 -16.78 -6.54
CA GLY A 167 -4.10 -16.08 -7.67
C GLY A 167 -3.93 -14.56 -7.57
N ASN A 168 -4.24 -13.98 -6.40
CA ASN A 168 -4.08 -12.55 -6.17
C ASN A 168 -2.61 -12.13 -6.20
N LEU A 169 -1.72 -12.90 -5.55
CA LEU A 169 -0.29 -12.63 -5.58
C LEU A 169 0.22 -12.53 -7.02
N LEU A 170 -0.12 -13.49 -7.89
CA LEU A 170 0.31 -13.50 -9.28
C LEU A 170 -0.30 -12.35 -10.09
N GLU A 171 -1.57 -12.03 -9.88
CA GLU A 171 -2.23 -10.90 -10.54
C GLU A 171 -1.52 -9.59 -10.21
N PHE A 172 -1.30 -9.32 -8.92
CA PHE A 172 -0.71 -8.07 -8.45
C PHE A 172 0.79 -7.96 -8.78
N LEU A 173 1.53 -9.07 -8.66
CA LEU A 173 2.92 -9.14 -9.12
C LEU A 173 3.02 -8.81 -10.62
N GLY A 174 2.09 -9.31 -11.43
CA GLY A 174 2.04 -9.01 -12.86
C GLY A 174 1.79 -7.55 -13.20
N GLN A 175 1.10 -6.81 -12.31
CA GLN A 175 0.72 -5.41 -12.48
C GLN A 175 1.77 -4.41 -11.97
N VAL A 176 2.93 -4.87 -11.48
CA VAL A 176 4.01 -3.98 -11.06
C VAL A 176 4.52 -3.17 -12.26
N PHE A 177 4.41 -1.84 -12.18
CA PHE A 177 4.92 -0.91 -13.18
C PHE A 177 6.42 -0.72 -13.03
N LEU A 178 7.21 -1.25 -13.97
CA LEU A 178 8.66 -1.43 -13.79
C LEU A 178 9.43 -0.10 -13.73
N THR A 179 9.06 0.87 -14.56
CA THR A 179 9.77 2.16 -14.64
C THR A 179 9.49 3.02 -13.41
N GLU A 180 8.22 3.10 -13.02
CA GLU A 180 7.76 3.93 -11.92
C GLU A 180 8.14 3.35 -10.55
N SER A 181 8.15 2.02 -10.42
CA SER A 181 8.49 1.34 -9.16
C SER A 181 10.00 1.16 -8.98
N ARG A 182 10.81 1.64 -9.92
CA ARG A 182 12.28 1.56 -9.86
C ARG A 182 12.83 2.41 -8.71
N LEU A 183 13.77 1.85 -7.95
CA LEU A 183 14.54 2.62 -6.97
C LEU A 183 15.41 3.67 -7.67
N SER A 184 15.52 4.87 -7.07
CA SER A 184 16.47 5.88 -7.51
C SER A 184 17.92 5.38 -7.34
N GLU A 185 18.89 6.01 -8.01
CA GLU A 185 20.31 5.64 -7.85
C GLU A 185 20.79 5.80 -6.40
N GLU A 186 20.27 6.79 -5.69
CA GLU A 186 20.56 7.04 -4.27
C GLU A 186 20.00 5.92 -3.38
N GLN A 187 18.74 5.53 -3.60
CA GLN A 187 18.11 4.42 -2.90
C GLN A 187 18.78 3.08 -3.21
N ALA A 188 19.20 2.87 -4.46
CA ALA A 188 19.90 1.67 -4.89
C ALA A 188 21.34 1.60 -4.33
N GLY A 189 21.97 2.75 -4.04
CA GLY A 189 23.33 2.81 -3.46
C GLY A 189 23.43 2.24 -2.04
N SER A 190 22.31 2.18 -1.32
CA SER A 190 22.16 1.55 -0.01
C SER A 190 21.41 0.22 -0.09
N ALA A 191 21.53 -0.48 -1.24
CA ALA A 191 20.73 -1.64 -1.63
C ALA A 191 20.32 -2.53 -0.42
N PRO A 192 19.01 -2.72 -0.19
CA PRO A 192 18.55 -3.49 0.94
C PRO A 192 18.99 -4.95 0.82
N ALA A 193 19.25 -5.59 1.97
CA ALA A 193 19.66 -6.98 2.03
C ALA A 193 18.56 -7.88 1.45
N ARG A 194 18.95 -8.79 0.54
CA ARG A 194 18.06 -9.76 -0.09
C ARG A 194 18.02 -11.00 0.79
N ASP A 195 17.22 -10.88 1.84
CA ASP A 195 16.97 -11.83 2.91
C ASP A 195 15.99 -12.95 2.51
N THR A 196 15.42 -12.90 1.29
CA THR A 196 14.46 -13.87 0.80
C THR A 196 14.55 -14.12 -0.71
N MET A 197 13.97 -15.23 -1.15
CA MET A 197 13.74 -15.56 -2.56
C MET A 197 12.26 -15.89 -2.78
N LEU A 198 11.57 -15.11 -3.62
CA LEU A 198 10.24 -15.47 -4.13
C LEU A 198 10.38 -16.46 -5.27
N ARG A 199 9.84 -17.66 -5.11
CA ARG A 199 10.03 -18.77 -6.05
C ARG A 199 8.72 -19.15 -6.71
N LEU A 200 8.75 -19.32 -8.04
CA LEU A 200 7.59 -19.54 -8.89
C LEU A 200 7.84 -20.80 -9.74
N ARG A 201 7.02 -21.84 -9.54
CA ARG A 201 7.09 -23.10 -10.30
C ARG A 201 6.29 -22.97 -11.59
N VAL A 202 6.95 -23.17 -12.73
CA VAL A 202 6.34 -23.17 -14.07
C VAL A 202 6.74 -24.45 -14.79
N GLY A 203 5.85 -25.45 -14.80
CA GLY A 203 6.19 -26.81 -15.23
C GLY A 203 7.40 -27.35 -14.45
N ASP A 204 8.44 -27.79 -15.16
CA ASP A 204 9.64 -28.34 -14.54
C ASP A 204 10.64 -27.27 -14.04
N THR A 205 10.43 -25.99 -14.37
CA THR A 205 11.35 -24.90 -14.03
C THR A 205 10.92 -24.20 -12.75
N LEU A 206 11.87 -23.98 -11.83
CA LEU A 206 11.68 -23.15 -10.64
C LEU A 206 12.35 -21.80 -10.87
N TYR A 207 11.56 -20.75 -11.12
CA TYR A 207 12.07 -19.39 -11.20
C TYR A 207 12.22 -18.80 -9.80
N ALA A 208 13.24 -17.97 -9.59
CA ALA A 208 13.48 -17.30 -8.31
C ALA A 208 13.73 -15.80 -8.52
N ILE A 209 13.08 -14.96 -7.71
CA ILE A 209 13.26 -13.52 -7.66
C ILE A 209 13.86 -13.19 -6.29
N PRO A 210 15.12 -12.73 -6.20
CA PRO A 210 15.68 -12.24 -4.96
C PRO A 210 14.86 -11.05 -4.45
N TYR A 211 14.53 -11.07 -3.16
CA TYR A 211 13.63 -10.11 -2.56
C TYR A 211 14.19 -9.65 -1.21
N ALA A 212 14.10 -8.35 -0.96
CA ALA A 212 14.40 -7.75 0.34
C ALA A 212 13.09 -7.51 1.08
N SER A 213 12.77 -8.40 2.00
CA SER A 213 11.41 -8.53 2.55
C SER A 213 11.00 -7.37 3.45
N HIS A 214 11.94 -6.82 4.23
CA HIS A 214 11.71 -5.65 5.07
C HIS A 214 11.76 -4.32 4.31
N ALA A 215 12.20 -4.31 3.04
CA ALA A 215 12.25 -3.13 2.19
C ALA A 215 11.21 -3.16 1.05
N ASN A 216 10.53 -4.29 0.86
CA ASN A 216 9.65 -4.57 -0.28
C ASN A 216 10.32 -4.37 -1.66
N VAL A 217 11.57 -4.84 -1.83
CA VAL A 217 12.34 -4.64 -3.07
C VAL A 217 12.65 -5.96 -3.77
N MET A 218 12.26 -6.07 -5.04
CA MET A 218 12.67 -7.15 -5.94
C MET A 218 13.96 -6.78 -6.65
N ASP A 219 14.91 -7.72 -6.74
CA ASP A 219 16.05 -7.63 -7.66
C ASP A 219 15.73 -8.37 -8.96
N LEU A 220 15.63 -7.60 -10.04
CA LEU A 220 15.34 -8.10 -11.38
C LEU A 220 16.58 -8.05 -12.29
N GLY A 221 17.77 -7.81 -11.73
CA GLY A 221 19.04 -7.67 -12.43
C GLY A 221 19.21 -6.33 -13.16
N ALA A 222 18.29 -5.99 -14.07
CA ALA A 222 18.30 -4.69 -14.76
C ALA A 222 18.01 -3.52 -13.80
N ALA A 223 17.24 -3.75 -12.73
CA ALA A 223 16.92 -2.76 -11.72
C ALA A 223 16.45 -3.41 -10.41
N LEU A 224 16.53 -2.61 -9.34
CA LEU A 224 15.80 -2.83 -8.10
C LEU A 224 14.44 -2.14 -8.20
N VAL A 225 13.37 -2.87 -7.90
CA VAL A 225 11.99 -2.44 -8.12
C VAL A 225 11.14 -2.76 -6.90
N TYR A 226 10.36 -1.80 -6.40
CA TYR A 226 9.38 -2.08 -5.36
C TYR A 226 8.28 -3.03 -5.89
N ALA A 227 7.88 -4.02 -5.08
CA ALA A 227 6.66 -4.76 -5.40
C ALA A 227 5.43 -3.90 -5.10
N ASP A 228 4.26 -4.28 -5.62
CA ASP A 228 3.02 -3.58 -5.32
C ASP A 228 2.59 -3.82 -3.85
N GLY A 229 1.67 -2.98 -3.35
CA GLY A 229 1.24 -3.04 -1.96
C GLY A 229 0.54 -4.34 -1.55
N HIS A 230 -0.14 -5.04 -2.48
CA HIS A 230 -0.72 -6.35 -2.19
C HIS A 230 0.38 -7.42 -2.06
N THR A 231 1.34 -7.46 -3.00
CA THR A 231 2.49 -8.37 -2.89
C THR A 231 3.25 -8.11 -1.59
N ALA A 232 3.54 -6.84 -1.25
CA ALA A 232 4.20 -6.46 -0.01
C ALA A 232 3.50 -7.04 1.23
N ARG A 233 2.18 -6.81 1.36
CA ARG A 233 1.39 -7.32 2.49
C ARG A 233 1.34 -8.83 2.53
N THR A 234 1.17 -9.49 1.39
CA THR A 234 1.08 -10.95 1.30
C THR A 234 2.39 -11.60 1.74
N LEU A 235 3.53 -11.16 1.17
CA LEU A 235 4.83 -11.72 1.53
C LEU A 235 5.19 -11.41 2.99
N TYR A 236 4.98 -10.18 3.44
CA TYR A 236 5.23 -9.80 4.84
C TYR A 236 4.38 -10.60 5.82
N THR A 237 3.10 -10.86 5.51
CA THR A 237 2.22 -11.66 6.38
C THR A 237 2.64 -13.13 6.47
N LEU A 238 3.25 -13.67 5.41
CA LEU A 238 3.78 -15.03 5.41
C LEU A 238 5.07 -15.13 6.26
N LEU A 239 5.90 -14.10 6.20
CA LEU A 239 7.18 -14.01 6.91
C LEU A 239 7.00 -13.68 8.38
N GLU A 240 6.10 -12.74 8.67
CA GLU A 240 5.87 -12.16 9.98
C GLU A 240 4.39 -12.29 10.39
N PRO A 241 3.83 -13.52 10.47
CA PRO A 241 2.40 -13.73 10.70
C PRO A 241 1.94 -13.20 12.07
N ASP A 242 2.84 -13.17 13.05
CA ASP A 242 2.60 -12.66 14.40
C ASP A 242 2.94 -11.17 14.56
N SER A 243 3.30 -10.47 13.49
CA SER A 243 3.41 -9.01 13.52
C SER A 243 2.03 -8.36 13.59
N ALA A 244 1.97 -7.08 13.99
CA ALA A 244 0.72 -6.33 13.95
C ALA A 244 0.13 -6.24 12.54
N ILE A 245 0.99 -5.96 11.53
CA ILE A 245 0.61 -5.94 10.11
C ILE A 245 0.08 -7.31 9.69
N GLY A 246 0.81 -8.40 9.98
CA GLY A 246 0.42 -9.76 9.59
C GLY A 246 -0.96 -10.15 10.14
N ARG A 247 -1.19 -9.95 11.44
CA ARG A 247 -2.48 -10.22 12.07
C ARG A 247 -3.61 -9.35 11.51
N PHE A 248 -3.35 -8.08 11.21
CA PHE A 248 -4.36 -7.20 10.65
C PHE A 248 -4.70 -7.56 9.20
N VAL A 249 -3.71 -7.88 8.35
CA VAL A 249 -3.92 -8.33 6.97
C VAL A 249 -4.75 -9.62 6.94
N GLN A 250 -4.48 -10.57 7.84
CA GLN A 250 -5.29 -11.78 7.97
C GLN A 250 -6.75 -11.48 8.31
N ALA A 251 -6.99 -10.58 9.27
CA ALA A 251 -8.34 -10.17 9.66
C ALA A 251 -9.06 -9.40 8.53
N TYR A 252 -8.35 -8.47 7.87
CA TYR A 252 -8.86 -7.72 6.71
C TYR A 252 -9.27 -8.67 5.57
N ASN A 253 -8.43 -9.65 5.22
CA ASN A 253 -8.75 -10.64 4.20
C ASN A 253 -9.92 -11.55 4.62
N ALA A 254 -10.06 -11.88 5.91
CA ALA A 254 -11.20 -12.63 6.41
C ALA A 254 -12.51 -11.84 6.27
N VAL A 255 -12.48 -10.53 6.56
CA VAL A 255 -13.61 -9.62 6.37
C VAL A 255 -14.00 -9.53 4.89
N LEU A 256 -13.05 -9.36 3.97
CA LEU A 256 -13.33 -9.31 2.53
C LEU A 256 -13.99 -10.59 1.99
N ARG A 257 -13.73 -11.75 2.62
CA ARG A 257 -14.35 -13.03 2.24
C ARG A 257 -15.75 -13.22 2.85
N ASP A 258 -16.10 -12.46 3.88
CA ASP A 258 -17.38 -12.55 4.60
C ASP A 258 -18.49 -11.66 3.98
N GLU A 259 -18.19 -10.90 2.92
CA GLU A 259 -19.09 -9.89 2.33
C GLU A 259 -20.35 -10.43 1.62
N GLU A 260 -20.56 -11.76 1.52
CA GLU A 260 -21.67 -12.34 0.75
C GLU A 260 -23.09 -12.12 1.34
N ALA A 261 -23.27 -11.40 2.45
CA ALA A 261 -24.60 -11.17 3.06
C ALA A 261 -24.77 -9.82 3.79
N GLU A 262 -24.06 -8.78 3.38
CA GLU A 262 -24.16 -7.47 4.01
C GLU A 262 -25.56 -6.86 3.82
N VAL A 263 -26.25 -6.54 4.93
CA VAL A 263 -27.54 -5.85 4.91
C VAL A 263 -27.28 -4.37 5.17
N GLU A 264 -27.39 -3.55 4.12
CA GLU A 264 -27.27 -2.10 4.23
C GLU A 264 -28.61 -1.43 4.60
N ASP A 265 -28.59 -0.61 5.65
CA ASP A 265 -29.65 0.34 6.01
C ASP A 265 -29.12 1.79 5.94
N ARG A 266 -29.23 2.38 4.75
CA ARG A 266 -28.82 3.76 4.46
C ARG A 266 -29.71 4.83 5.09
N SER A 267 -30.71 4.45 5.89
CA SER A 267 -31.49 5.42 6.68
C SER A 267 -30.77 5.85 7.96
N LEU A 268 -29.76 5.09 8.37
CA LEU A 268 -28.91 5.39 9.51
C LEU A 268 -27.83 6.39 9.09
N SER A 269 -27.74 7.51 9.81
CA SER A 269 -26.74 8.56 9.57
C SER A 269 -26.24 9.05 10.92
N TYR A 270 -24.94 9.31 10.97
CA TYR A 270 -24.21 9.69 12.17
C TYR A 270 -23.61 11.09 12.01
N GLU A 271 -23.48 11.81 13.12
CA GLU A 271 -22.65 13.02 13.14
C GLU A 271 -21.17 12.60 13.04
N PRO A 272 -20.41 13.07 12.04
CA PRO A 272 -19.05 12.59 11.77
C PRO A 272 -18.13 12.64 13.01
N GLU A 273 -18.25 13.68 13.82
CA GLU A 273 -17.40 13.89 15.00
C GLU A 273 -17.56 12.80 16.07
N ARG A 274 -18.70 12.08 16.07
CA ARG A 274 -18.92 10.95 16.99
C ARG A 274 -18.08 9.74 16.61
N LEU A 275 -17.77 9.58 15.33
CA LEU A 275 -17.09 8.42 14.76
C LEU A 275 -15.58 8.66 14.54
N HIS A 276 -15.12 9.91 14.66
CA HIS A 276 -13.70 10.25 14.71
C HIS A 276 -13.00 9.53 15.88
N ILE A 277 -11.80 9.01 15.63
CA ILE A 277 -10.96 8.37 16.64
C ILE A 277 -10.02 9.41 17.22
N ASP A 278 -10.07 9.60 18.55
CA ASP A 278 -9.43 10.68 19.29
C ASP A 278 -9.65 12.07 18.66
N GLY A 279 -10.86 12.28 18.14
CA GLY A 279 -11.28 13.54 17.52
C GLY A 279 -10.69 13.81 16.12
N LYS A 280 -10.06 12.81 15.48
CA LYS A 280 -9.52 12.91 14.12
C LYS A 280 -10.30 12.03 13.13
N SER A 281 -10.55 12.57 11.95
CA SER A 281 -10.98 11.80 10.77
C SER A 281 -9.81 11.03 10.18
N TYR A 282 -10.06 10.27 9.10
CA TYR A 282 -9.01 9.63 8.30
C TYR A 282 -7.89 10.61 7.93
N ASN A 283 -8.24 11.73 7.30
CA ASN A 283 -7.26 12.74 6.87
C ASN A 283 -6.48 13.34 8.05
N GLY A 284 -7.14 13.57 9.18
CA GLY A 284 -6.48 14.08 10.38
C GLY A 284 -5.47 13.10 10.98
N TRP A 285 -5.73 11.79 10.87
CA TRP A 285 -4.77 10.75 11.25
C TRP A 285 -3.65 10.61 10.22
N PHE A 286 -3.96 10.64 8.93
CA PHE A 286 -2.98 10.56 7.86
C PHE A 286 -1.93 11.68 7.97
N GLU A 287 -2.36 12.93 8.20
CA GLU A 287 -1.47 14.07 8.43
C GLU A 287 -0.63 13.89 9.71
N ALA A 288 -1.25 13.45 10.81
CA ALA A 288 -0.53 13.25 12.08
C ALA A 288 0.51 12.12 12.00
N LEU A 289 0.25 11.08 11.22
CA LEU A 289 1.17 9.96 11.02
C LEU A 289 2.33 10.32 10.10
N ALA A 290 2.14 11.26 9.15
CA ALA A 290 3.21 11.73 8.27
C ALA A 290 4.37 12.42 9.01
N GLU A 291 4.11 12.94 10.22
CA GLU A 291 5.13 13.55 11.09
C GLU A 291 5.84 12.53 12.01
N LYS A 292 5.40 11.26 12.01
CA LYS A 292 5.95 10.20 12.86
C LYS A 292 6.88 9.29 12.07
N SER A 293 7.90 8.78 12.74
CA SER A 293 8.71 7.67 12.23
C SER A 293 7.95 6.35 12.46
N PRO A 294 7.68 5.56 11.40
CA PRO A 294 7.09 4.24 11.56
C PRO A 294 8.11 3.25 12.15
N ASP A 295 7.61 2.24 12.87
CA ASP A 295 8.42 1.10 13.34
C ASP A 295 8.74 0.14 12.18
N VAL A 296 7.81 0.04 11.23
CA VAL A 296 7.95 -0.74 9.99
C VAL A 296 7.40 0.10 8.84
N ASP A 297 8.17 0.20 7.75
CA ASP A 297 7.79 0.91 6.53
C ASP A 297 8.07 0.01 5.32
N LEU A 298 7.02 -0.37 4.60
CA LEU A 298 7.11 -1.18 3.38
C LEU A 298 6.63 -0.34 2.20
N PRO A 299 7.55 0.37 1.50
CA PRO A 299 7.18 1.27 0.42
C PRO A 299 6.70 0.50 -0.81
N TYR A 300 5.73 1.05 -1.52
CA TYR A 300 5.26 0.53 -2.81
C TYR A 300 4.73 1.65 -3.69
N PHE A 301 4.53 1.36 -4.98
CA PHE A 301 3.83 2.25 -5.90
C PHE A 301 2.42 1.74 -6.16
N THR A 302 1.43 2.62 -6.07
CA THR A 302 0.04 2.32 -6.38
C THR A 302 -0.15 2.13 -7.89
N GLN A 303 -1.31 1.60 -8.31
CA GLN A 303 -1.69 1.56 -9.72
C GLN A 303 -1.79 2.94 -10.37
N THR A 304 -1.98 4.00 -9.57
CA THR A 304 -1.96 5.40 -10.00
C THR A 304 -0.56 6.01 -9.99
N GLN A 305 0.47 5.17 -9.84
CA GLN A 305 1.89 5.56 -9.84
C GLN A 305 2.26 6.53 -8.71
N ARG A 306 1.51 6.49 -7.59
CA ARG A 306 1.81 7.26 -6.39
C ARG A 306 2.64 6.39 -5.45
N ALA A 307 3.69 6.97 -4.88
CA ALA A 307 4.42 6.34 -3.79
C ALA A 307 3.50 6.27 -2.56
N SER A 308 3.39 5.09 -1.98
CA SER A 308 2.68 4.83 -0.73
C SER A 308 3.47 3.81 0.07
N SER A 309 3.00 3.45 1.26
CA SER A 309 3.68 2.44 2.07
C SER A 309 2.70 1.76 3.02
N VAL A 310 2.98 0.50 3.35
CA VAL A 310 2.37 -0.18 4.49
C VAL A 310 3.21 0.14 5.70
N ARG A 311 2.58 0.74 6.72
CA ARG A 311 3.29 1.22 7.91
C ARG A 311 2.68 0.68 9.17
N SER A 312 3.52 0.47 10.17
CA SER A 312 3.10 0.31 11.56
C SER A 312 3.78 1.35 12.44
N TYR A 313 3.05 1.82 13.45
CA TYR A 313 3.52 2.82 14.41
C TYR A 313 3.19 2.38 15.82
N GLU A 314 3.96 2.91 16.77
CA GLU A 314 3.75 2.71 18.20
C GLU A 314 3.67 1.22 18.58
N GLN A 315 4.67 0.46 18.17
CA GLN A 315 4.77 -0.99 18.40
C GLN A 315 3.57 -1.75 17.81
N GLY A 316 3.08 -1.27 16.67
CA GLY A 316 1.95 -1.86 15.96
C GLY A 316 0.57 -1.48 16.49
N ALA A 317 0.47 -0.47 17.37
CA ALA A 317 -0.82 0.04 17.85
C ALA A 317 -1.63 0.73 16.74
N ILE A 318 -0.96 1.30 15.74
CA ILE A 318 -1.57 1.85 14.53
C ILE A 318 -0.94 1.19 13.30
N ILE A 319 -1.76 0.80 12.34
CA ILE A 319 -1.36 0.32 11.01
C ILE A 319 -1.98 1.24 9.97
N SER A 320 -1.22 1.64 8.95
CA SER A 320 -1.76 2.47 7.87
C SER A 320 -1.27 2.01 6.51
N TRP A 321 -2.14 2.05 5.50
CA TRP A 321 -1.75 2.01 4.10
C TRP A 321 -2.82 2.65 3.23
N ASP A 322 -2.39 3.29 2.14
CA ASP A 322 -3.24 3.88 1.09
C ASP A 322 -4.39 4.77 1.59
N LEU A 323 -5.57 4.17 1.78
CA LEU A 323 -6.85 4.78 2.13
C LEU A 323 -7.39 4.26 3.47
N LEU A 324 -6.50 3.76 4.34
CA LEU A 324 -6.87 3.09 5.57
C LEU A 324 -5.91 3.42 6.72
N VAL A 325 -6.50 3.65 7.91
CA VAL A 325 -5.80 3.68 9.21
C VAL A 325 -6.53 2.75 10.18
N ALA A 326 -5.83 1.74 10.70
CA ALA A 326 -6.35 0.78 11.66
C ALA A 326 -5.69 0.95 13.03
N PHE A 327 -6.50 0.79 14.08
CA PHE A 327 -6.10 0.83 15.49
C PHE A 327 -6.27 -0.56 16.08
N THR A 328 -5.21 -1.05 16.72
CA THR A 328 -5.12 -2.46 17.17
C THR A 328 -5.16 -2.62 18.70
N THR A 329 -5.23 -1.50 19.44
CA THR A 329 -5.21 -1.45 20.91
C THR A 329 -6.32 -0.56 21.46
N ASP A 330 -6.58 -0.67 22.75
CA ASP A 330 -7.61 0.10 23.47
C ASP A 330 -7.17 1.53 23.85
N ALA A 331 -5.98 1.96 23.40
CA ALA A 331 -5.43 3.29 23.65
C ALA A 331 -6.17 4.41 22.89
N TYR A 332 -6.93 4.05 21.85
CA TYR A 332 -7.61 4.96 20.94
C TYR A 332 -9.11 4.74 21.03
N GLN A 333 -9.90 5.82 20.96
CA GLN A 333 -11.36 5.68 21.08
C GLN A 333 -12.14 6.74 20.30
N THR A 334 -13.40 6.45 20.01
CA THR A 334 -14.33 7.44 19.49
C THR A 334 -14.78 8.42 20.57
N ALA A 335 -15.47 9.51 20.18
CA ALA A 335 -16.00 10.48 21.16
C ALA A 335 -17.01 9.84 22.14
N ASP A 336 -17.72 8.81 21.71
CA ASP A 336 -18.66 8.04 22.54
C ASP A 336 -17.98 6.87 23.28
N GLY A 337 -16.65 6.77 23.20
CA GLY A 337 -15.85 5.83 23.97
C GLY A 337 -15.69 4.44 23.36
N VAL A 338 -16.11 4.23 22.10
CA VAL A 338 -15.89 2.96 21.38
C VAL A 338 -14.40 2.77 21.15
N ARG A 339 -13.89 1.59 21.53
CA ARG A 339 -12.47 1.19 21.41
C ARG A 339 -12.31 -0.31 21.21
N VAL A 340 -11.11 -0.72 20.82
CA VAL A 340 -10.72 -2.14 20.78
C VAL A 340 -10.96 -2.78 22.14
N GLY A 341 -11.49 -4.01 22.14
CA GLY A 341 -11.82 -4.76 23.34
C GLY A 341 -13.27 -4.65 23.81
N MET A 342 -14.08 -3.75 23.23
CA MET A 342 -15.51 -3.64 23.57
C MET A 342 -16.34 -4.74 22.92
N THR A 343 -17.45 -5.13 23.55
CA THR A 343 -18.39 -6.10 23.01
C THR A 343 -19.35 -5.47 22.00
N LYS A 344 -20.01 -6.29 21.18
CA LYS A 344 -21.08 -5.84 20.27
C LYS A 344 -22.19 -5.09 21.02
N ASP A 345 -22.61 -5.59 22.18
CA ASP A 345 -23.63 -4.94 23.00
C ASP A 345 -23.18 -3.55 23.49
N GLU A 346 -21.93 -3.42 23.94
CA GLU A 346 -21.37 -2.14 24.38
C GLU A 346 -21.25 -1.14 23.22
N VAL A 347 -20.87 -1.60 22.02
CA VAL A 347 -20.83 -0.78 20.80
C VAL A 347 -22.23 -0.30 20.42
N LEU A 348 -23.24 -1.18 20.47
CA LEU A 348 -24.63 -0.82 20.18
C LEU A 348 -25.19 0.18 21.20
N GLU A 349 -24.79 0.10 22.47
CA GLU A 349 -25.18 1.08 23.48
C GLU A 349 -24.54 2.44 23.22
N ALA A 350 -23.27 2.47 22.80
CA ALA A 350 -22.53 3.71 22.57
C ALA A 350 -22.89 4.41 21.24
N LEU A 351 -22.86 3.67 20.12
CA LEU A 351 -23.06 4.24 18.79
C LEU A 351 -24.46 3.98 18.23
N GLY A 352 -25.08 2.86 18.58
CA GLY A 352 -26.29 2.38 17.93
C GLY A 352 -26.00 1.37 16.82
N GLN A 353 -27.03 1.10 16.01
CA GLN A 353 -26.97 0.07 14.96
C GLN A 353 -26.06 0.50 13.81
N PRO A 354 -25.12 -0.34 13.34
CA PRO A 354 -24.33 -0.01 12.15
C PRO A 354 -25.23 0.11 10.91
N HIS A 355 -24.79 0.86 9.90
CA HIS A 355 -25.53 0.93 8.64
C HIS A 355 -25.35 -0.37 7.85
N ALA A 356 -24.24 -1.08 8.04
CA ALA A 356 -24.01 -2.38 7.43
C ALA A 356 -23.28 -3.30 8.41
N GLN A 357 -23.66 -4.59 8.41
CA GLN A 357 -23.10 -5.56 9.34
C GLN A 357 -23.01 -6.96 8.76
N THR A 358 -21.90 -7.63 9.08
CA THR A 358 -21.67 -9.06 8.94
C THR A 358 -21.29 -9.66 10.30
N ALA A 359 -20.86 -10.92 10.32
CA ALA A 359 -20.34 -11.52 11.54
C ALA A 359 -19.01 -10.87 11.97
N LEU A 360 -18.16 -10.54 10.99
CA LEU A 360 -16.79 -10.05 11.19
C LEU A 360 -16.63 -8.53 11.09
N ARG A 361 -17.54 -7.79 10.44
CA ARG A 361 -17.42 -6.34 10.25
C ARG A 361 -18.74 -5.63 10.54
N TRP A 362 -18.68 -4.54 11.28
CA TRP A 362 -19.74 -3.53 11.32
C TRP A 362 -19.23 -2.21 10.76
N LYS A 363 -20.05 -1.55 9.96
CA LYS A 363 -19.70 -0.33 9.25
C LYS A 363 -20.61 0.83 9.66
N TYR A 364 -20.00 1.99 9.92
CA TYR A 364 -20.65 3.24 10.28
C TYR A 364 -20.22 4.32 9.28
N ASP A 365 -21.18 4.97 8.62
CA ASP A 365 -20.88 6.03 7.64
C ASP A 365 -20.44 7.28 8.43
N LEU A 366 -19.23 7.78 8.17
CA LEU A 366 -18.79 9.09 8.67
C LEU A 366 -19.35 10.18 7.77
N ASP A 367 -19.09 10.09 6.47
CA ASP A 367 -19.60 11.01 5.47
C ASP A 367 -19.81 10.33 4.10
N LEU A 368 -19.71 11.06 2.98
CA LEU A 368 -19.91 10.47 1.65
C LEU A 368 -18.76 9.55 1.20
N TRP A 369 -17.60 9.64 1.83
CA TRP A 369 -16.36 9.00 1.38
C TRP A 369 -15.60 8.33 2.52
N ASP A 370 -15.85 8.70 3.77
CA ASP A 370 -15.20 8.15 4.94
C ASP A 370 -16.13 7.20 5.71
N ASP A 371 -15.54 6.13 6.24
CA ASP A 371 -16.23 5.12 7.05
C ASP A 371 -15.43 4.77 8.31
N LEU A 372 -16.15 4.46 9.38
CA LEU A 372 -15.63 3.74 10.53
C LEU A 372 -16.08 2.27 10.46
N ASP A 373 -15.11 1.41 10.20
CA ASP A 373 -15.23 -0.04 10.25
C ASP A 373 -14.80 -0.57 11.62
N LEU A 374 -15.60 -1.46 12.20
CA LEU A 374 -15.25 -2.24 13.39
C LEU A 374 -15.12 -3.70 12.99
N TYR A 375 -13.92 -4.27 13.15
CA TYR A 375 -13.68 -5.69 12.89
C TYR A 375 -13.78 -6.47 14.19
N PHE A 376 -14.46 -7.61 14.15
CA PHE A 376 -14.75 -8.43 15.33
C PHE A 376 -14.01 -9.76 15.32
N GLU A 377 -13.55 -10.17 16.50
CA GLU A 377 -13.17 -11.55 16.80
C GLU A 377 -14.19 -12.11 17.79
N GLY A 378 -15.13 -12.92 17.28
CA GLY A 378 -16.29 -13.36 18.05
C GLY A 378 -17.22 -12.18 18.38
N ASP A 379 -17.32 -11.84 19.66
CA ASP A 379 -18.19 -10.76 20.15
C ASP A 379 -17.45 -9.47 20.47
N THR A 380 -16.12 -9.44 20.30
CA THR A 380 -15.27 -8.33 20.74
C THR A 380 -14.66 -7.60 19.56
N VAL A 381 -14.65 -6.26 19.62
CA VAL A 381 -13.95 -5.39 18.67
C VAL A 381 -12.46 -5.70 18.73
N LYS A 382 -11.93 -6.17 17.61
CA LYS A 382 -10.51 -6.46 17.42
C LYS A 382 -9.75 -5.29 16.82
N TYR A 383 -10.36 -4.60 15.85
CA TYR A 383 -9.79 -3.44 15.19
C TYR A 383 -10.84 -2.37 15.00
N MET A 384 -10.43 -1.12 15.15
CA MET A 384 -11.17 0.02 14.59
C MET A 384 -10.43 0.50 13.36
N VAL A 385 -11.13 0.75 12.26
CA VAL A 385 -10.53 1.03 10.97
C VAL A 385 -11.23 2.23 10.37
N LEU A 386 -10.49 3.30 10.12
CA LEU A 386 -10.95 4.43 9.33
C LEU A 386 -10.58 4.16 7.89
N THR A 387 -11.55 4.17 6.98
CA THR A 387 -11.32 4.08 5.54
C THR A 387 -11.82 5.34 4.84
N THR A 388 -11.19 5.69 3.73
CA THR A 388 -11.68 6.70 2.81
C THR A 388 -11.78 6.11 1.40
N SER A 389 -12.56 6.74 0.53
CA SER A 389 -12.61 6.41 -0.90
C SER A 389 -12.10 7.58 -1.74
N ASP A 390 -11.19 7.27 -2.67
CA ASP A 390 -10.56 8.21 -3.61
C ASP A 390 -11.47 8.61 -4.79
#